data_AF-A0A8H6TRS2-F1
#
_entry.id   AF-A0A8H6TRS2-F1
#
_cell.length_a   1.000
_cell.length_b   1.000
_cell.length_c   1.000
_cell.angle_alpha   90.00
_cell.angle_beta   90.00
_cell.angle_gamma   90.00
#
_symmetry.space_group_name_H-M   'P 1'
#
loop_
_entity.id
_entity.type
_entity.pdbx_description
1 polymer ?
#
loop_
_entity_poly.entity_id
_entity_poly.type
_entity_poly.pdbx_seq_one_letter_code
_entity_poly.pdbx_strand_id
1 'polypeptide(L)'
;MDYFAILSVDPSVSHPQLKAAYHRALLAAHPDKNSASTTDIAAIKEAYRVLSTPQLRAQLDNKTGPRPAHVISLSDFTENPENDSWAHPCRCGAQYIISAVDMDAGRHLVPCASCSEVVWVGYEILQE
;
A
#
# COMPACT_ATOMS: atom_id res chain seq x y z
N MET A 1 -7.17 4.34 -4.51
CA MET A 1 -8.35 4.19 -5.39
C MET A 1 -8.15 2.92 -6.18
N ASP A 2 -9.08 1.97 -6.06
CA ASP A 2 -8.91 0.64 -6.65
C ASP A 2 -9.55 0.61 -8.05
N TYR A 3 -8.72 0.77 -9.08
CA TYR A 3 -9.17 0.78 -10.48
C TYR A 3 -9.69 -0.58 -10.94
N PHE A 4 -9.22 -1.69 -10.35
CA PHE A 4 -9.67 -3.04 -10.66
C PHE A 4 -11.08 -3.27 -10.11
N ALA A 5 -11.33 -2.84 -8.88
CA ALA A 5 -12.67 -2.88 -8.28
C ALA A 5 -13.69 -2.04 -9.06
N ILE A 6 -13.32 -0.85 -9.54
CA ILE A 6 -14.20 0.04 -10.33
C ILE A 6 -14.69 -0.64 -11.61
N LEU A 7 -13.82 -1.38 -12.30
CA LEU A 7 -14.19 -2.13 -13.51
C LEU A 7 -14.67 -3.56 -13.23
N SER A 8 -14.66 -3.99 -11.96
CA SER A 8 -14.95 -5.36 -11.52
C SER A 8 -14.15 -6.41 -12.30
N VAL A 9 -12.83 -6.19 -12.38
CA VAL A 9 -11.88 -7.07 -13.08
C VAL A 9 -10.75 -7.50 -12.16
N ASP A 10 -10.12 -8.63 -12.48
CA ASP A 10 -8.97 -9.16 -11.75
C ASP A 10 -7.65 -8.46 -12.15
N PRO A 11 -6.63 -8.37 -11.27
CA PRO A 11 -5.30 -7.84 -11.60
C PRO A 11 -4.62 -8.51 -12.80
N SER A 12 -4.95 -9.76 -13.12
CA SER A 12 -4.45 -10.52 -14.28
C SER A 12 -5.24 -10.28 -15.58
N VAL A 13 -6.20 -9.34 -15.60
CA VAL A 13 -7.06 -9.10 -16.75
C VAL A 13 -6.28 -8.73 -18.01
N SER A 14 -6.62 -9.40 -19.11
CA SER A 14 -6.08 -9.12 -20.44
C SER A 14 -6.71 -7.86 -21.06
N HIS A 15 -6.00 -7.21 -21.98
CA HIS A 15 -6.51 -6.04 -22.72
C HIS A 15 -7.93 -6.21 -23.33
N PRO A 16 -8.25 -7.31 -24.04
CA PRO A 16 -9.59 -7.48 -24.60
C PRO A 16 -10.67 -7.62 -23.51
N GLN A 17 -10.38 -8.32 -22.40
CA GLN A 17 -11.31 -8.45 -21.27
C GLN A 17 -11.51 -7.12 -20.54
N LEU A 18 -10.45 -6.32 -20.38
CA LEU A 18 -10.49 -4.99 -19.80
C LEU A 18 -11.40 -4.05 -20.62
N LYS A 19 -11.28 -4.08 -21.95
CA LYS A 19 -12.14 -3.31 -22.85
C LYS A 19 -13.61 -3.74 -22.73
N ALA A 20 -13.89 -5.04 -22.68
CA ALA A 20 -15.24 -5.54 -22.49
C ALA A 20 -15.83 -5.13 -21.12
N ALA A 21 -15.03 -5.16 -20.06
CA ALA A 21 -15.44 -4.68 -18.73
C ALA A 21 -15.76 -3.18 -18.71
N TYR A 22 -14.92 -2.35 -19.34
CA TYR A 22 -15.16 -0.91 -19.49
C TYR A 22 -16.49 -0.61 -20.18
N HIS A 23 -16.80 -1.30 -21.29
CA HIS A 23 -18.08 -1.12 -21.99
C HIS A 23 -19.28 -1.52 -21.10
N ARG A 24 -19.17 -2.63 -20.36
CA ARG A 24 -20.23 -3.06 -19.42
C ARG A 24 -20.45 -2.05 -18.29
N ALA A 25 -19.37 -1.52 -17.73
CA ALA A 25 -19.42 -0.52 -16.66
C ALA A 25 -20.09 0.78 -17.13
N LEU A 26 -19.76 1.26 -18.34
CA LEU A 26 -20.42 2.44 -18.92
C LEU A 26 -21.92 2.23 -19.17
N LEU A 27 -22.32 1.05 -19.64
CA LEU A 27 -23.73 0.73 -19.87
C LEU A 27 -24.53 0.66 -18.54
N ALA A 28 -23.90 0.18 -17.47
CA ALA A 28 -24.49 0.14 -16.14
C ALA A 28 -24.60 1.53 -15.49
N ALA A 29 -23.64 2.42 -15.79
CA ALA A 29 -23.61 3.80 -15.30
C ALA A 29 -24.42 4.80 -16.17
N HIS A 30 -25.13 4.32 -17.20
CA HIS A 30 -25.89 5.20 -18.07
C HIS A 30 -27.12 5.78 -17.33
N PRO A 31 -27.32 7.12 -17.32
CA PRO A 31 -28.38 7.77 -16.54
C PRO A 31 -29.80 7.38 -16.97
N ASP A 32 -29.98 6.92 -18.21
CA ASP A 32 -31.26 6.42 -18.74
C ASP A 32 -31.70 5.08 -18.08
N LYS A 33 -30.73 4.27 -17.64
CA LYS A 33 -31.01 2.97 -17.01
C LYS A 33 -30.99 3.00 -15.48
N ASN A 34 -30.36 3.99 -14.88
CA ASN A 34 -30.28 4.11 -13.44
C ASN A 34 -30.02 5.56 -12.99
N SER A 35 -31.09 6.28 -12.67
CA SER A 35 -31.08 7.64 -12.11
C SER A 35 -30.41 7.74 -10.73
N ALA A 36 -30.06 6.60 -10.12
CA ALA A 36 -29.43 6.47 -8.81
C ALA A 36 -28.04 5.80 -8.85
N SER A 37 -27.40 5.74 -10.03
CA SER A 37 -26.09 5.11 -10.15
C SER A 37 -25.02 5.88 -9.36
N THR A 38 -24.51 5.25 -8.31
CA THR A 38 -23.43 5.73 -7.43
C THR A 38 -22.04 5.71 -8.09
N THR A 39 -21.93 5.14 -9.30
CA THR A 39 -20.64 4.97 -9.97
C THR A 39 -20.41 6.11 -10.95
N ASP A 40 -19.43 6.95 -10.63
CA ASP A 40 -19.05 8.09 -11.46
C ASP A 40 -18.45 7.62 -12.80
N ILE A 41 -19.06 8.06 -13.91
CA ILE A 41 -18.56 7.80 -15.27
C ILE A 41 -17.11 8.30 -15.43
N ALA A 42 -16.74 9.39 -14.73
CA ALA A 42 -15.37 9.89 -14.72
C ALA A 42 -14.40 8.86 -14.12
N ALA A 43 -14.79 8.20 -13.02
CA ALA A 43 -14.00 7.16 -12.39
C ALA A 43 -13.83 5.92 -13.29
N ILE A 44 -14.88 5.51 -14.02
CA ILE A 44 -14.82 4.41 -14.98
C ILE A 44 -13.84 4.72 -16.12
N LYS A 45 -13.90 5.94 -16.68
CA LYS A 45 -12.97 6.40 -17.73
C LYS A 45 -11.53 6.44 -17.25
N GLU A 46 -11.30 6.96 -16.04
CA GLU A 46 -9.97 7.04 -15.46
C GLU A 46 -9.41 5.64 -15.17
N ALA A 47 -10.23 4.73 -14.63
CA ALA A 47 -9.84 3.34 -14.39
C ALA A 47 -9.40 2.65 -15.68
N TYR A 48 -10.17 2.80 -16.76
CA TYR A 48 -9.78 2.24 -18.06
C TYR A 48 -8.50 2.89 -18.60
N ARG A 49 -8.35 4.22 -18.51
CA ARG A 49 -7.15 4.93 -18.96
C ARG A 49 -5.89 4.42 -18.27
N VAL A 50 -5.93 4.29 -16.94
CA VAL A 50 -4.81 3.81 -16.13
C VAL A 50 -4.50 2.34 -16.44
N LEU A 51 -5.50 1.47 -16.45
CA LEU A 51 -5.30 0.02 -16.62
C LEU A 51 -4.95 -0.39 -18.06
N SER A 52 -5.37 0.38 -19.07
CA SER A 52 -5.07 0.11 -20.48
C SER A 52 -3.75 0.73 -20.95
N THR A 53 -3.15 1.63 -20.17
CA THR A 53 -1.85 2.22 -20.50
C THR A 53 -0.75 1.48 -19.74
N PRO A 54 0.16 0.74 -20.41
CA PRO A 54 1.17 -0.08 -19.75
C PRO A 54 2.01 0.71 -18.74
N GLN A 55 2.39 1.94 -19.08
CA GLN A 55 3.19 2.82 -18.23
C GLN A 55 2.44 3.28 -16.98
N LEU A 56 1.12 3.49 -17.07
CA LEU A 56 0.30 3.89 -15.92
C LEU A 56 -0.04 2.69 -15.04
N ARG A 57 -0.29 1.52 -15.64
CA ARG A 57 -0.46 0.25 -14.93
C ARG A 57 0.80 -0.13 -14.16
N ALA A 58 1.97 -0.03 -14.79
CA ALA A 58 3.25 -0.27 -14.13
C ALA A 58 3.51 0.72 -12.98
N GLN A 59 3.11 2.00 -13.11
CA GLN A 59 3.17 2.95 -11.99
C GLN A 59 2.22 2.60 -10.85
N LEU A 60 1.08 1.98 -11.14
CA LEU A 60 0.17 1.47 -10.11
C LEU A 60 0.83 0.32 -9.34
N ASP A 61 1.46 -0.60 -10.05
CA ASP A 61 2.22 -1.72 -9.48
C ASP A 61 3.41 -1.23 -8.65
N ASN A 62 4.07 -0.14 -9.09
CA ASN A 62 5.19 0.44 -8.36
C ASN A 62 4.76 1.25 -7.14
N LYS A 63 3.51 1.74 -7.10
CA LYS A 63 2.92 2.40 -5.92
C LYS A 63 2.47 1.39 -4.85
N THR A 64 2.23 0.14 -5.23
CA THR A 64 1.94 -0.96 -4.30
C THR A 64 3.20 -1.73 -3.89
N GLY A 65 4.35 -1.45 -4.49
CA GLY A 65 5.65 -1.87 -3.94
C GLY A 65 5.88 -1.27 -2.54
N PRO A 66 6.71 -1.91 -1.70
CA PRO A 66 7.06 -1.34 -0.40
C PRO A 66 7.62 0.07 -0.63
N ARG A 67 6.96 1.09 -0.07
CA ARG A 67 7.53 2.44 -0.04
C ARG A 67 8.91 2.31 0.62
N PRO A 68 9.95 3.01 0.14
CA PRO A 68 11.23 2.99 0.82
C PRO A 68 11.00 3.41 2.26
N ALA A 69 11.20 2.45 3.17
CA ALA A 69 10.98 2.67 4.59
C ALA A 69 11.90 3.81 5.03
N HIS A 70 11.35 4.76 5.79
CA HIS A 70 12.19 5.81 6.35
C HIS A 70 13.23 5.16 7.26
N VAL A 71 14.51 5.46 7.03
CA VAL A 71 15.61 4.91 7.82
C VAL A 71 15.75 5.75 9.09
N ILE A 72 15.67 5.10 10.24
CA ILE A 72 15.81 5.72 11.56
C ILE A 72 16.93 4.98 12.30
N SER A 73 17.82 5.72 12.97
CA SER A 73 18.86 5.09 13.79
C SER A 73 18.21 4.47 15.03
N LEU A 74 18.69 3.31 15.50
CA LEU A 74 18.26 2.77 16.79
C LEU A 74 18.50 3.76 17.94
N SER A 75 19.51 4.63 17.81
CA SER A 75 19.80 5.68 18.79
C SER A 75 18.67 6.72 18.94
N ASP A 76 17.76 6.83 17.96
CA ASP A 76 16.61 7.72 18.03
C ASP A 76 15.42 7.07 18.77
N PHE A 77 15.49 5.77 19.07
CA PHE A 77 14.46 5.05 19.82
C PHE A 77 14.68 5.19 21.33
N THR A 78 13.58 5.23 22.07
CA THR A 78 13.60 5.16 23.53
C THR A 78 13.71 3.70 23.97
N GLU A 79 14.78 3.37 24.68
CA GLU A 79 14.99 2.05 25.28
C GLU A 79 14.02 1.80 26.45
N ASN A 80 13.50 0.58 26.50
CA ASN A 80 12.73 0.04 27.61
C ASN A 80 13.44 -1.20 28.19
N PRO A 81 14.09 -1.05 29.36
CA PRO A 81 14.88 -2.13 29.95
C PRO A 81 14.03 -3.26 30.56
N GLU A 82 12.72 -3.08 30.76
CA GLU A 82 11.87 -4.12 31.35
C GLU A 82 11.64 -5.31 30.41
N ASN A 83 11.69 -5.07 29.10
CA ASN A 83 11.35 -6.05 28.07
C ASN A 83 12.35 -6.08 26.91
N ASP A 84 13.53 -5.47 27.08
CA ASP A 84 14.60 -5.44 26.08
C ASP A 84 14.07 -4.98 24.70
N SER A 85 13.39 -3.82 24.72
CA SER A 85 12.76 -3.25 23.53
C SER A 85 13.02 -1.77 23.39
N TRP A 86 12.97 -1.29 22.15
CA TRP A 86 13.17 0.09 21.76
C TRP A 86 11.92 0.58 21.06
N ALA A 87 11.44 1.76 21.45
CA ALA A 87 10.23 2.35 20.90
C ALA A 87 10.47 3.72 20.28
N HIS A 88 9.91 3.97 19.09
CA HIS A 88 9.93 5.27 18.42
C HIS A 88 8.51 5.72 18.09
N PRO A 89 8.14 6.99 18.30
CA PRO A 89 6.79 7.47 17.99
C PRO A 89 6.50 7.43 16.48
N CYS A 90 5.28 7.03 16.13
CA CYS A 90 4.74 7.14 14.78
C CYS A 90 3.88 8.41 14.67
N ARG A 91 3.80 9.00 13.47
CA ARG A 91 2.97 10.18 13.18
C ARG A 91 1.47 9.96 13.43
N CYS A 92 1.01 8.72 13.48
CA CYS A 92 -0.38 8.38 13.81
C CYS A 92 -0.67 8.36 15.32
N GLY A 93 0.35 8.58 16.17
CA GLY A 93 0.23 8.55 17.63
C GLY A 93 0.54 7.19 18.29
N ALA A 94 0.73 6.13 17.50
CA ALA A 94 1.21 4.83 17.99
C ALA A 94 2.74 4.77 17.96
N GLN A 95 3.33 3.57 18.10
CA GLN A 95 4.78 3.38 18.18
C GLN A 95 5.27 2.31 17.19
N TYR A 96 6.51 2.47 16.75
CA TYR A 96 7.36 1.42 16.19
C TYR A 96 8.12 0.78 17.35
N ILE A 97 8.11 -0.55 17.45
CA ILE A 97 8.77 -1.28 18.55
C ILE A 97 9.65 -2.37 17.93
N ILE A 98 10.91 -2.42 18.35
CA ILE A 98 11.87 -3.46 17.99
C ILE A 98 12.47 -4.03 19.28
N SER A 99 12.59 -5.35 19.38
CA SER A 99 13.20 -6.05 20.53
C SER A 99 14.60 -6.56 20.21
N ALA A 100 15.39 -6.95 21.22
CA ALA A 100 16.66 -7.64 20.96
C ALA A 100 16.49 -8.91 20.14
N VAL A 101 15.39 -9.64 20.32
CA VAL A 101 15.07 -10.84 19.53
C VAL A 101 14.80 -10.50 18.06
N ASP A 102 14.29 -9.30 17.76
CA ASP A 102 14.19 -8.80 16.40
C ASP A 102 15.56 -8.47 15.81
N MET A 103 16.43 -7.86 16.61
CA MET A 103 17.75 -7.43 16.19
C MET A 103 18.72 -8.59 15.94
N ASP A 104 18.74 -9.57 16.83
CA ASP A 104 19.53 -10.81 16.68
C ASP A 104 19.15 -11.56 15.39
N ALA A 105 17.87 -11.55 15.03
CA ALA A 105 17.36 -12.14 13.81
C ALA A 105 17.55 -11.28 12.55
N GLY A 106 18.21 -10.11 12.65
CA GLY A 106 18.45 -9.19 11.54
C GLY A 106 17.18 -8.54 10.97
N ARG A 107 16.13 -8.37 11.78
CA ARG A 107 14.90 -7.68 11.35
C ARG A 107 15.10 -6.18 11.43
N HIS A 108 15.25 -5.53 10.28
CA HIS A 108 15.33 -4.07 10.20
C HIS A 108 14.00 -3.39 9.90
N LEU A 109 13.05 -4.11 9.27
CA LEU A 109 11.74 -3.55 8.92
C LEU A 109 10.78 -3.67 10.10
N VAL A 110 10.42 -2.52 10.68
CA VAL A 110 9.56 -2.44 11.86
C VAL A 110 8.23 -1.78 11.48
N PRO A 111 7.10 -2.52 11.57
CA PRO A 111 5.78 -1.96 11.30
C PRO A 111 5.30 -1.11 12.48
N CYS A 112 4.48 -0.10 12.19
CA CYS A 112 3.72 0.60 13.23
C CYS A 112 2.64 -0.32 13.81
N ALA A 113 2.40 -0.26 15.12
CA ALA A 113 1.37 -1.06 15.78
C ALA A 113 -0.09 -0.69 15.39
N SER A 114 -0.32 0.46 14.74
CA SER A 114 -1.68 0.97 14.49
C SER A 114 -1.94 1.48 13.08
N CYS A 115 -0.94 1.57 12.21
CA CYS A 115 -1.13 2.00 10.81
C CYS A 115 -0.32 1.11 9.87
N SER A 116 -0.36 1.39 8.56
CA SER A 116 0.35 0.63 7.53
C SER A 116 1.77 1.12 7.24
N GLU A 117 2.30 2.04 8.05
CA GLU A 117 3.65 2.58 7.86
C GLU A 117 4.71 1.63 8.43
N VAL A 118 5.86 1.56 7.76
CA VAL A 118 7.00 0.72 8.13
C VAL A 118 8.27 1.57 8.07
N VAL A 119 9.16 1.40 9.05
CA VAL A 119 10.47 2.06 9.11
C VAL A 119 11.59 1.04 9.03
N TRP A 120 12.76 1.47 8.55
CA TRP A 120 13.98 0.67 8.60
C TRP A 120 14.82 1.13 9.78
N VAL A 121 15.07 0.27 10.75
CA VAL A 121 15.88 0.61 11.93
C VAL A 121 17.33 0.26 11.66
N GLY A 122 18.21 1.25 11.72
CA GLY A 122 19.65 1.08 11.58
C GLY A 122 20.28 0.70 12.92
N TYR A 123 20.82 -0.52 13.00
CA TYR A 123 21.64 -1.01 14.11
C TYR A 123 22.76 -1.91 13.56
N GLU A 124 23.86 -2.01 14.30
CA GLU A 124 24.97 -2.91 13.98
C GLU A 124 24.80 -4.20 14.76
N ILE A 125 24.82 -5.34 14.06
CA ILE A 125 24.87 -6.67 14.70
C ILE A 125 26.34 -6.97 14.95
N LEU A 126 26.76 -6.97 16.21
CA LEU A 126 28.08 -7.47 16.58
C LEU A 126 28.08 -8.98 16.40
N GLN A 127 28.74 -9.48 15.37
CA GLN A 127 28.99 -10.91 15.20
C GLN A 127 30.13 -11.33 16.14
N GLU A 128 29.84 -12.22 17.09
CA GLU A 128 30.85 -12.97 17.86
C GLU A 128 31.42 -14.15 17.07
#